data_AF-A0A832YP89-F1
#
_entry.id   AF-A0A832YP89-F1
#
_cell.length_a   1.000
_cell.length_b   1.000
_cell.length_c   1.000
_cell.angle_alpha   90.00
_cell.angle_beta   90.00
_cell.angle_gamma   90.00
#
_symmetry.space_group_name_H-M   'P 1'
#
loop_
_entity.id
_entity.type
_entity.pdbx_description
1 polymer ?
#
loop_
_entity_poly.entity_id
_entity_poly.type
_entity_poly.pdbx_seq_one_letter_code
_entity_poly.pdbx_strand_id
1 'polypeptide(L)' 'PAHRHCRMCQAAINIKSEPPICNSEECTTEWEREERNRKQLKFWMTAFIALFAFSFIGPLVWRLFAA' A
#
# COMPACT_ATOMS: atom_id res chain seq x y z
N PRO A 1 -15.75 -20.18 -15.88
CA PRO A 1 -15.33 -18.99 -16.67
C PRO A 1 -14.64 -17.95 -15.78
N ALA A 2 -13.38 -17.64 -16.07
CA ALA A 2 -12.70 -16.53 -15.40
C ALA A 2 -13.42 -15.22 -15.76
N HIS A 3 -13.81 -14.46 -14.75
CA HIS A 3 -14.45 -13.16 -14.89
C HIS A 3 -13.84 -12.25 -13.83
N ARG A 4 -13.65 -10.97 -14.18
CA ARG A 4 -13.12 -9.97 -13.25
C ARG A 4 -14.22 -8.96 -12.98
N HIS A 5 -14.38 -8.57 -11.72
CA HIS A 5 -15.33 -7.53 -11.30
C HIS A 5 -14.57 -6.27 -10.92
N CYS A 6 -15.15 -5.11 -11.18
CA CYS A 6 -14.63 -3.83 -10.70
C CYS A 6 -14.60 -3.84 -9.17
N ARG A 7 -13.45 -3.50 -8.58
CA ARG A 7 -13.31 -3.50 -7.12
C ARG A 7 -14.25 -2.51 -6.42
N MET A 8 -14.64 -1.43 -7.10
CA MET A 8 -15.47 -0.39 -6.51
C MET A 8 -16.97 -0.69 -6.68
N CYS A 9 -17.43 -0.81 -7.92
CA CYS A 9 -18.86 -0.96 -8.24
C CYS A 9 -19.31 -2.40 -8.56
N GLN A 10 -18.39 -3.38 -8.55
CA GLN A 10 -18.67 -4.79 -8.84
C GLN A 10 -19.21 -5.10 -10.26
N ALA A 11 -19.14 -4.14 -11.19
CA ALA A 11 -19.48 -4.37 -12.59
C ALA A 11 -18.50 -5.35 -13.24
N ALA A 12 -18.97 -6.15 -14.21
CA ALA A 12 -18.11 -7.05 -14.97
C ALA A 12 -17.10 -6.26 -15.82
N ILE A 13 -15.81 -6.56 -15.68
CA ILE A 13 -14.69 -5.93 -16.41
C ILE A 13 -13.82 -6.98 -17.10
N ASN A 14 -13.01 -6.53 -18.05
CA ASN A 14 -12.05 -7.40 -18.71
C ASN A 14 -11.01 -7.93 -17.70
N ILE A 15 -10.64 -9.20 -17.82
CA ILE A 15 -9.62 -9.83 -16.95
C ILE A 15 -8.29 -9.09 -17.01
N LYS A 16 -7.98 -8.46 -18.15
CA LYS A 16 -6.75 -7.70 -18.39
C LYS A 16 -6.83 -6.22 -17.98
N SER A 17 -7.95 -5.74 -17.44
CA SER A 17 -8.09 -4.35 -17.00
C SER A 17 -7.18 -4.06 -15.81
N GLU A 18 -6.22 -3.17 -15.98
CA GLU A 18 -5.31 -2.73 -14.93
C GLU A 18 -5.27 -1.19 -14.92
N PRO A 19 -5.67 -0.51 -13.82
CA PRO A 19 -6.12 -1.01 -12.51
C PRO A 19 -7.43 -1.85 -12.53
N PRO A 20 -7.75 -2.62 -11.47
CA PRO A 20 -8.91 -3.54 -11.42
C PRO A 20 -10.25 -2.79 -11.20
N ILE A 21 -10.52 -1.78 -12.02
CA ILE A 21 -11.73 -0.95 -12.00
C ILE A 21 -12.33 -0.82 -13.40
N CYS A 22 -13.59 -0.39 -13.49
CA CYS A 22 -14.31 -0.21 -14.75
C CYS A 22 -14.01 1.10 -15.50
N ASN A 23 -13.10 1.93 -14.99
CA ASN A 23 -12.73 3.25 -15.55
C ASN A 23 -13.87 4.28 -15.65
N SER A 24 -14.97 4.11 -14.90
CA SER A 24 -15.91 5.21 -14.69
C SER A 24 -15.30 6.27 -13.78
N GLU A 25 -15.66 7.54 -13.98
CA GLU A 25 -15.13 8.68 -13.22
C GLU A 25 -15.24 8.47 -11.69
N GLU A 26 -16.39 8.00 -11.23
CA GLU A 26 -16.64 7.69 -9.82
C GLU A 26 -15.68 6.60 -9.29
N CYS A 27 -15.45 5.54 -10.06
CA CYS A 27 -14.58 4.45 -9.64
C CYS A 27 -13.09 4.83 -9.73
N THR A 28 -12.71 5.69 -10.67
CA THR A 28 -11.33 6.19 -10.80
C THR A 28 -10.97 7.13 -9.65
N THR A 29 -11.87 8.04 -9.27
CA THR A 29 -11.62 8.99 -8.18
C THR A 29 -11.48 8.29 -6.83
N GLU A 30 -12.37 7.34 -6.52
CA GLU A 30 -12.25 6.51 -5.30
C GLU A 30 -10.99 5.64 -5.32
N TRP A 31 -10.64 5.06 -6.47
CA TRP A 31 -9.40 4.28 -6.60
C TRP A 31 -8.15 5.12 -6.34
N GLU A 32 -8.07 6.32 -6.90
CA GLU A 32 -6.94 7.22 -6.67
C GLU A 32 -6.84 7.66 -5.20
N ARG A 33 -7.99 7.89 -4.54
CA ARG A 33 -8.04 8.20 -3.11
C ARG A 33 -7.50 7.05 -2.27
N GLU A 34 -7.98 5.84 -2.52
CA GLU A 34 -7.50 4.65 -1.83
C GLU A 34 -6.03 4.35 -2.11
N GLU A 35 -5.58 4.53 -3.36
CA GLU A 35 -4.19 4.27 -3.75
C GLU A 35 -3.23 5.25 -3.08
N ARG A 36 -3.59 6.53 -2.97
CA ARG A 36 -2.83 7.50 -2.17
C ARG A 36 -2.78 7.09 -0.71
N ASN A 37 -3.91 6.72 -0.11
CA ASN A 37 -3.94 6.28 1.28
C ASN A 37 -3.09 5.02 1.51
N ARG A 38 -3.13 4.05 0.60
CA ARG A 38 -2.28 2.84 0.67
C ARG A 38 -0.80 3.19 0.63
N LYS A 39 -0.38 4.06 -0.29
CA LYS A 39 1.02 4.49 -0.40
C LYS A 39 1.47 5.24 0.86
N GLN A 40 0.63 6.14 1.36
CA GLN A 40 0.89 6.89 2.59
C GLN A 40 0.99 5.95 3.80
N LEU A 41 0.06 5.00 3.97
CA LEU A 41 0.11 4.04 5.06
C LEU A 41 1.40 3.20 5.02
N LYS A 42 1.78 2.69 3.84
CA LYS A 42 3.04 1.97 3.66
C LYS A 42 4.25 2.82 4.05
N PHE A 43 4.27 4.08 3.64
CA PHE A 43 5.35 5.02 3.98
C PHE A 43 5.43 5.24 5.50
N TRP A 44 4.31 5.57 6.14
CA TRP A 44 4.25 5.80 7.59
C TRP A 44 4.61 4.57 8.41
N MET A 45 4.12 3.39 8.03
CA MET A 45 4.48 2.14 8.70
C MET A 45 5.97 1.86 8.58
N THR A 46 6.55 2.06 7.39
CA THR A 46 7.99 1.86 7.17
C THR A 46 8.82 2.84 8.00
N ALA A 47 8.43 4.12 8.02
CA ALA A 47 9.12 5.15 8.80
C ALA A 47 9.07 4.85 10.31
N PHE A 48 7.90 4.44 10.82
CA PHE A 48 7.72 4.07 12.22
C PHE A 48 8.62 2.89 12.62
N ILE A 49 8.64 1.83 11.80
CA ILE A 49 9.48 0.65 12.05
C ILE A 49 10.96 1.01 12.02
N ALA A 50 11.40 1.84 11.07
CA ALA A 50 12.79 2.28 10.97
C ALA A 50 13.24 3.08 12.19
N LEU A 51 12.41 4.04 12.65
CA LEU A 51 12.70 4.83 13.84
C LEU A 51 12.73 3.96 15.11
N PHE A 52 11.79 3.04 15.24
CA PHE A 52 11.76 2.10 16.36
C PHE A 52 13.02 1.22 16.37
N ALA A 53 13.36 0.60 15.23
CA ALA A 53 14.56 -0.20 15.09
C ALA A 53 15.81 0.61 15.46
N PHE A 54 15.95 1.83 14.95
CA PHE A 54 17.09 2.69 15.27
C PHE A 54 17.18 3.02 16.76
N SER A 55 16.07 3.39 17.40
CA SER A 55 16.05 3.78 18.82
C SER A 55 16.40 2.64 19.78
N PHE A 56 16.00 1.40 19.46
CA PHE A 56 16.17 0.26 20.37
C PHE A 56 17.34 -0.63 19.99
N ILE A 57 17.54 -0.89 18.69
CA ILE A 57 18.57 -1.78 18.17
C ILE A 57 19.89 -1.02 17.99
N GLY A 58 19.85 0.26 17.63
CA GLY A 58 21.05 1.10 17.43
C GLY A 58 22.00 1.08 18.65
N PRO A 59 21.52 1.36 19.87
CA PRO A 59 22.37 1.31 21.06
C PRO A 59 22.91 -0.08 21.39
N LEU A 60 22.15 -1.14 21.10
CA LEU A 60 22.57 -2.52 21.30
C LEU A 60 23.69 -2.91 20.34
N VAL A 61 23.55 -2.55 19.06
CA VAL A 61 24.57 -2.75 18.03
C VAL A 61 25.82 -1.95 18.38
N TRP A 62 25.68 -0.69 18.75
CA TRP A 62 26.81 0.14 19.19
C TRP A 62 27.57 -0.52 20.35
N ARG A 63 26.86 -1.04 21.35
CA ARG A 63 27.47 -1.76 22.48
C ARG A 63 28.19 -3.04 22.07
N LEU A 64 27.66 -3.79 21.11
CA LEU A 64 28.30 -5.03 20.63
C LEU A 64 29.55 -4.77 19.80
N PHE A 65 29.61 -3.66 19.07
CA PHE A 65 30.77 -3.31 18.24
C PHE A 65 31.80 -2.43 18.97
N ALA A 66 31.42 -1.74 20.04
CA ALA A 66 32.30 -0.91 20.86
C ALA A 66 32.79 -1.60 22.15
N ALA A 67 32.42 -2.86 22.37
CA ALA A 67 32.99 -3.76 23.38
C ALA A 67 33.99 -4.72 22.74
#